data_AF-A0AAW3DJV3-F1
#
_entry.id   AF-A0AAW3DJV3-F1
#
_cell.length_a   1.000
_cell.length_b   1.000
_cell.length_c   1.000
_cell.angle_alpha   90.00
_cell.angle_beta   90.00
_cell.angle_gamma   90.00
#
_symmetry.space_group_name_H-M   'P 1'
#
loop_
_entity.id
_entity.type
_entity.pdbx_description
1 polymer ?
#
loop_
_entity_poly.entity_id
_entity_poly.type
_entity_poly.pdbx_seq_one_letter_code
_entity_poly.pdbx_strand_id
1 'polypeptide(L)'
;MTQWYQLQQLDSKFLEQVHQLYDDSFPMEIRQYLAQWLENQDWEHAANNISFATVLFHDLLSQLDDQFSRFLIENNFLLQHNIRKSKRNLQDNFQEDPIHMAMIIYNCLKEERKILNSAQLSNQMEVGSIQNTVIGMLDKQKELDAKVKAVKNSVIDVEQDIKTLEDMQDEYDFKCKTLQNREHESSSLSQEEYKKEQMNLKKMFLSLDLKRKEVVNKIVQLLNTTEHTQSALINEELVEWKHRQQTACIGGPPNACLDQLQNWFTIVAESLQQVRQQLKKLEELEQKFTYDPDPITKNKQVLQDRTYSLFKQLIQSSFVVERQPCMPTHPQRPLVLKTGVQFTVKLRLLVKLQELNYNLKVKVLFDKDVSEKNSVKGFRKFNILGTNTKVMNMEESTNGSLAAEFRHLQLKEQKNAGSRTNEGPLFLTEELHSLSFETQLCQPGLVIDLETTSLPIVVISNVSQLPSGWASILWFNMLSNDPKNLSFFLNPPYAKWSKLSEVLSWQFSSVTKRGLNADQLSMLGEKLLGPTSGGSHDGLIPWTRFCKENLNDKNFPFWLWIEGILELIKKHLLCLWNDG
;
A
#
# COMPACT_ATOMS: atom_id res chain seq x y z
N MET A 1 -8.16 -35.03 9.09
CA MET A 1 -7.96 -33.58 8.90
C MET A 1 -9.07 -32.90 9.68
N THR A 2 -8.74 -31.99 10.61
CA THR A 2 -9.74 -31.38 11.50
C THR A 2 -10.69 -30.47 10.72
N GLN A 3 -11.91 -30.30 11.21
CA GLN A 3 -12.87 -29.32 10.72
C GLN A 3 -12.27 -27.92 10.75
N TRP A 4 -11.51 -27.61 11.81
CA TRP A 4 -10.81 -26.32 11.93
C TRP A 4 -9.87 -26.04 10.76
N TYR A 5 -9.08 -27.04 10.35
CA TYR A 5 -8.17 -26.88 9.22
C TYR A 5 -8.94 -26.65 7.92
N GLN A 6 -10.07 -27.33 7.72
CA GLN A 6 -10.91 -27.14 6.53
C GLN A 6 -11.49 -25.71 6.45
N LEU A 7 -11.90 -25.13 7.58
CA LEU A 7 -12.36 -23.74 7.64
C LEU A 7 -11.26 -22.76 7.25
N GLN A 8 -10.03 -22.98 7.72
CA GLN A 8 -8.88 -22.13 7.42
C GLN A 8 -8.49 -22.10 5.93
N GLN A 9 -8.97 -23.07 5.14
CA GLN A 9 -8.76 -23.10 3.68
C GLN A 9 -9.85 -22.37 2.89
N LEU A 10 -10.88 -21.84 3.55
CA LEU A 10 -11.96 -21.13 2.88
C LEU A 10 -11.56 -19.70 2.48
N ASP A 11 -12.27 -19.14 1.51
CA ASP A 11 -12.13 -17.74 1.12
C ASP A 11 -12.42 -16.79 2.30
N SER A 12 -11.83 -15.60 2.25
CA SER A 12 -11.96 -14.57 3.30
C SER A 12 -13.41 -14.25 3.69
N LYS A 13 -14.35 -14.34 2.75
CA LYS A 13 -15.78 -14.13 3.00
C LYS A 13 -16.37 -15.10 4.04
N PHE A 14 -15.91 -16.34 4.05
CA PHE A 14 -16.36 -17.36 5.01
C PHE A 14 -15.56 -17.27 6.33
N LEU A 15 -14.27 -16.95 6.25
CA LEU A 15 -13.44 -16.72 7.44
C LEU A 15 -13.99 -15.57 8.30
N GLU A 16 -14.55 -14.51 7.70
CA GLU A 16 -15.21 -13.43 8.43
C GLU A 16 -16.46 -13.92 9.20
N GLN A 17 -17.23 -14.85 8.62
CA GLN A 17 -18.35 -15.48 9.33
C GLN A 17 -17.86 -16.32 10.50
N VAL A 18 -16.75 -17.06 10.33
CA VAL A 18 -16.11 -17.79 11.42
C VAL A 18 -15.67 -16.84 12.53
N HIS A 19 -15.07 -15.68 12.21
CA HIS A 19 -14.69 -14.67 13.20
C HIS A 19 -15.87 -14.16 14.02
N GLN A 20 -17.07 -14.04 13.43
CA GLN A 20 -18.26 -13.60 14.14
C GLN A 20 -18.83 -14.64 15.12
N LEU A 21 -18.42 -15.91 15.03
CA LEU A 21 -18.87 -16.97 15.94
C LEU A 21 -18.13 -17.00 17.28
N TYR A 22 -16.93 -16.40 17.36
CA TYR A 22 -16.06 -16.50 18.53
C TYR A 22 -15.94 -15.15 19.24
N ASP A 23 -16.28 -15.16 20.53
CA ASP A 23 -16.14 -14.02 21.44
C ASP A 23 -15.49 -14.47 22.77
N ASP A 24 -15.53 -13.60 23.78
CA ASP A 24 -14.94 -13.89 25.10
C ASP A 24 -15.66 -15.03 25.86
N SER A 25 -16.86 -15.44 25.43
CA SER A 25 -17.59 -16.56 26.05
C SER A 25 -16.95 -17.90 25.71
N PHE A 26 -16.50 -18.09 24.46
CA PHE A 26 -15.72 -19.25 24.05
C PHE A 26 -14.55 -18.82 23.16
N PRO A 27 -13.35 -18.62 23.73
CA PRO A 27 -12.22 -18.05 23.01
C PRO A 27 -11.77 -18.92 21.82
N MET A 28 -11.58 -18.28 20.65
CA MET A 28 -11.07 -18.93 19.42
C MET A 28 -9.73 -19.64 19.63
N GLU A 29 -8.92 -19.18 20.59
CA GLU A 29 -7.65 -19.80 20.98
C GLU A 29 -7.86 -21.25 21.47
N ILE A 30 -8.88 -21.48 22.30
CA ILE A 30 -9.24 -22.80 22.81
C ILE A 30 -9.74 -23.67 21.65
N ARG A 31 -10.62 -23.10 20.80
CA ARG A 31 -11.12 -23.77 19.59
C ARG A 31 -9.99 -24.25 18.69
N GLN A 32 -8.95 -23.45 18.50
CA GLN A 32 -7.82 -23.74 17.64
C GLN A 32 -6.87 -24.79 18.24
N TYR A 33 -6.37 -24.56 19.46
CA TYR A 33 -5.34 -25.42 20.04
C TYR A 33 -5.85 -26.79 20.50
N LEU A 34 -7.15 -26.87 20.79
CA LEU A 34 -7.82 -28.11 21.17
C LEU A 34 -8.77 -28.63 20.08
N ALA A 35 -8.61 -28.16 18.83
CA ALA A 35 -9.52 -28.46 17.73
C ALA A 35 -9.84 -29.96 17.60
N GLN A 36 -8.81 -30.79 17.55
CA GLN A 36 -8.99 -32.24 17.41
C GLN A 36 -9.70 -32.86 18.61
N TRP A 37 -9.42 -32.39 19.83
CA TRP A 37 -10.07 -32.92 21.02
C TRP A 37 -11.55 -32.51 21.07
N LEU A 38 -11.83 -31.22 20.82
CA LEU A 38 -13.18 -30.66 20.79
C LEU A 38 -14.06 -31.35 19.74
N GLU A 39 -13.55 -31.55 18.52
CA GLU A 39 -14.31 -32.17 17.43
C GLU A 39 -14.67 -33.65 17.70
N ASN A 40 -13.96 -34.31 18.62
CA ASN A 40 -14.17 -35.72 18.95
C ASN A 40 -15.16 -35.96 20.10
N GLN A 41 -15.59 -34.92 20.83
CA GLN A 41 -16.53 -35.08 21.94
C GLN A 41 -18.00 -35.00 21.49
N ASP A 42 -18.88 -35.71 22.20
CA ASP A 42 -20.32 -35.66 21.96
C ASP A 42 -20.96 -34.48 22.73
N TRP A 43 -20.76 -33.27 22.20
CA TRP A 43 -21.32 -32.05 22.79
C TRP A 43 -22.85 -31.99 22.74
N GLU A 44 -23.48 -32.73 21.82
CA GLU A 44 -24.94 -32.82 21.74
C GLU A 44 -25.51 -33.60 22.93
N HIS A 45 -24.87 -34.71 23.30
CA HIS A 45 -25.22 -35.43 24.51
C HIS A 45 -24.93 -34.60 25.77
N ALA A 46 -23.76 -33.94 25.81
CA ALA A 46 -23.36 -33.11 26.95
C ALA A 46 -24.30 -31.92 27.20
N ALA A 47 -24.80 -31.28 26.15
CA ALA A 47 -25.78 -30.20 26.25
C ALA A 47 -27.12 -30.62 26.91
N ASN A 48 -27.38 -31.93 27.02
CA ASN A 48 -28.60 -32.48 27.61
C ASN A 48 -28.37 -33.30 28.90
N ASN A 49 -27.12 -33.45 29.34
CA ASN A 49 -26.76 -34.30 30.47
C ASN A 49 -25.71 -33.63 31.38
N ILE A 50 -26.13 -33.19 32.56
CA ILE A 50 -25.28 -32.43 33.49
C ILE A 50 -24.03 -33.19 33.92
N SER A 51 -24.14 -34.49 34.21
CA SER A 51 -22.99 -35.25 34.71
C SER A 51 -21.94 -35.44 33.63
N PHE A 52 -22.38 -35.65 32.39
CA PHE A 52 -21.49 -35.75 31.24
C PHE A 52 -20.86 -34.39 30.88
N ALA A 53 -21.63 -33.30 30.95
CA ALA A 53 -21.12 -31.94 30.77
C ALA A 53 -20.05 -31.56 31.79
N THR A 54 -20.25 -31.89 33.08
CA THR A 54 -19.27 -31.64 34.14
C THR A 54 -17.97 -32.42 33.93
N VAL A 55 -18.06 -33.68 33.47
CA VAL A 55 -16.87 -34.49 33.15
C VAL A 55 -16.10 -33.85 31.99
N LEU A 56 -16.77 -33.53 30.88
CA LEU A 56 -16.12 -32.91 29.73
C LEU A 56 -15.55 -31.52 30.04
N PHE A 57 -16.16 -30.76 30.94
CA PHE A 57 -15.63 -29.49 31.41
C PHE A 57 -14.28 -29.67 32.12
N HIS A 58 -14.19 -30.62 33.07
CA HIS A 58 -12.92 -30.89 33.74
C HIS A 58 -11.87 -31.48 32.81
N ASP A 59 -12.28 -32.32 31.85
CA ASP A 59 -11.37 -32.85 30.83
C ASP A 59 -10.84 -31.72 29.93
N LEU A 60 -11.69 -30.75 29.55
CA LEU A 60 -11.26 -29.56 28.81
C LEU A 60 -10.23 -28.73 29.58
N LEU A 61 -10.43 -28.53 30.89
CA LEU A 61 -9.46 -27.82 31.74
C LEU A 61 -8.12 -28.57 31.83
N SER A 62 -8.16 -29.91 31.87
CA SER A 62 -6.98 -30.76 31.84
C SER A 62 -6.24 -30.65 30.50
N GLN A 63 -6.98 -30.66 29.38
CA GLN A 63 -6.40 -30.42 28.06
C GLN A 63 -5.71 -29.05 27.97
N LEU A 64 -6.26 -28.01 28.62
CA LEU A 64 -5.63 -26.69 28.67
C LEU A 64 -4.33 -26.68 29.50
N ASP A 65 -4.23 -27.49 30.56
CA ASP A 65 -2.98 -27.65 31.33
C ASP A 65 -1.90 -28.36 30.51
N ASP A 66 -2.29 -29.36 29.72
CA ASP A 66 -1.38 -30.03 28.78
C ASP A 66 -0.87 -29.04 27.72
N GLN A 67 -1.74 -28.21 27.15
CA GLN A 67 -1.32 -27.17 26.19
C GLN A 67 -0.44 -26.11 26.83
N PHE A 68 -0.76 -25.68 28.06
CA PHE A 68 0.09 -24.75 28.80
C PHE A 68 1.50 -25.32 28.98
N SER A 69 1.61 -26.60 29.32
CA SER A 69 2.90 -27.29 29.48
C SER A 69 3.68 -27.36 28.16
N ARG A 70 3.01 -27.57 27.02
CA ARG A 70 3.64 -27.51 25.69
C ARG A 70 4.19 -26.11 25.39
N PHE A 71 3.42 -25.05 25.64
CA PHE A 71 3.88 -23.67 25.46
C PHE A 71 4.98 -23.26 26.43
N LEU A 72 5.04 -23.90 27.60
CA LEU A 72 6.13 -23.73 28.55
C LEU A 72 7.44 -24.31 28.01
N ILE A 73 7.41 -25.48 27.37
CA ILE A 73 8.58 -26.07 26.70
C ILE A 73 9.07 -25.20 25.54
N GLU A 74 8.14 -24.62 24.76
CA GLU A 74 8.44 -23.73 23.64
C GLU A 74 8.88 -22.32 24.07
N ASN A 75 8.86 -22.01 25.37
CA ASN A 75 9.10 -20.67 25.92
C ASN A 75 8.23 -19.57 25.28
N ASN A 76 7.04 -19.92 24.79
CA ASN A 76 6.13 -18.96 24.16
C ASN A 76 5.33 -18.20 25.23
N PHE A 77 5.92 -17.14 25.79
CA PHE A 77 5.33 -16.36 26.88
C PHE A 77 3.92 -15.83 26.56
N LEU A 78 3.67 -15.41 25.32
CA LEU A 78 2.37 -14.89 24.90
C LEU A 78 1.30 -15.97 24.99
N LEU A 79 1.55 -17.14 24.40
CA LEU A 79 0.57 -18.24 24.41
C LEU A 79 0.37 -18.82 25.81
N GLN A 80 1.42 -18.85 26.65
CA GLN A 80 1.30 -19.21 28.06
C GLN A 80 0.36 -18.26 28.80
N HIS A 81 0.50 -16.94 28.60
CA HIS A 81 -0.36 -15.95 29.22
C HIS A 81 -1.82 -16.09 28.75
N ASN A 82 -2.01 -16.23 27.44
CA ASN A 82 -3.33 -16.32 26.82
C ASN A 82 -4.08 -17.57 27.27
N ILE A 83 -3.47 -18.77 27.19
CA ILE A 83 -4.11 -20.01 27.67
C ILE A 83 -4.44 -19.93 29.15
N ARG A 84 -3.56 -19.35 29.98
CA ARG A 84 -3.83 -19.19 31.41
C ARG A 84 -5.05 -18.30 31.67
N LYS A 85 -5.22 -17.23 30.89
CA LYS A 85 -6.39 -16.34 30.97
C LYS A 85 -7.64 -17.05 30.45
N SER A 86 -7.57 -17.68 29.29
CA SER A 86 -8.67 -18.42 28.66
C SER A 86 -9.18 -19.56 29.55
N LYS A 87 -8.27 -20.30 30.23
CA LYS A 87 -8.63 -21.29 31.25
C LYS A 87 -9.38 -20.66 32.43
N ARG A 88 -8.86 -19.56 32.99
CA ARG A 88 -9.52 -18.86 34.11
C ARG A 88 -10.92 -18.37 33.73
N ASN A 89 -11.06 -17.76 32.56
CA ASN A 89 -12.36 -17.29 32.06
C ASN A 89 -13.36 -18.43 31.90
N LEU A 90 -12.95 -19.58 31.36
CA LEU A 90 -13.82 -20.76 31.28
C LEU A 90 -14.25 -21.25 32.67
N GLN A 91 -13.32 -21.25 33.64
CA GLN A 91 -13.63 -21.64 35.02
C GLN A 91 -14.66 -20.71 35.64
N ASP A 92 -14.41 -19.40 35.61
CA ASP A 92 -15.28 -18.41 36.25
C ASP A 92 -16.68 -18.38 35.62
N ASN A 93 -16.81 -18.64 34.31
CA ASN A 93 -18.07 -18.53 33.58
C ASN A 93 -18.91 -19.81 33.56
N PHE A 94 -18.28 -20.99 33.59
CA PHE A 94 -18.98 -22.27 33.31
C PHE A 94 -18.80 -23.35 34.38
N GLN A 95 -18.00 -23.13 35.42
CA GLN A 95 -17.84 -24.12 36.49
C GLN A 95 -19.18 -24.43 37.20
N GLU A 96 -20.03 -23.43 37.35
CA GLU A 96 -21.36 -23.57 37.96
C GLU A 96 -22.44 -23.98 36.94
N ASP A 97 -22.18 -23.83 35.63
CA ASP A 97 -23.09 -24.24 34.56
C ASP A 97 -22.35 -24.87 33.35
N PRO A 98 -21.86 -26.12 33.48
CA PRO A 98 -21.16 -26.82 32.40
C PRO A 98 -22.05 -27.15 31.20
N ILE A 99 -23.38 -27.22 31.41
CA ILE A 99 -24.35 -27.48 30.33
C ILE A 99 -24.34 -26.31 29.35
N HIS A 100 -24.36 -25.08 29.85
CA HIS A 100 -24.34 -23.90 29.00
C HIS A 100 -23.07 -23.85 28.13
N MET A 101 -21.91 -24.21 28.69
CA MET A 101 -20.68 -24.36 27.89
C MET A 101 -20.83 -25.41 26.79
N ALA A 102 -21.36 -26.59 27.11
CA ALA A 102 -21.57 -27.66 26.13
C ALA A 102 -22.50 -27.22 25.00
N MET A 103 -23.55 -26.45 25.31
CA MET A 103 -24.44 -25.83 24.31
C MET A 103 -23.69 -24.84 23.41
N ILE A 104 -22.84 -23.98 23.96
CA ILE A 104 -22.04 -23.03 23.19
C ILE A 104 -21.12 -23.78 22.22
N ILE A 105 -20.34 -24.75 22.71
CA ILE A 105 -19.39 -25.51 21.88
C ILE A 105 -20.13 -26.29 20.78
N TYR A 106 -21.25 -26.93 21.13
CA TYR A 106 -22.10 -27.62 20.15
C TYR A 106 -22.58 -26.68 19.06
N ASN A 107 -23.12 -25.51 19.44
CA ASN A 107 -23.65 -24.52 18.49
C ASN A 107 -22.54 -23.96 17.60
N CYS A 108 -21.38 -23.60 18.16
CA CYS A 108 -20.22 -23.14 17.37
C CYS A 108 -19.81 -24.19 16.32
N LEU A 109 -19.58 -25.44 16.72
CA LEU A 109 -19.20 -26.52 15.79
C LEU A 109 -20.29 -26.82 14.75
N LYS A 110 -21.56 -26.61 15.10
CA LYS A 110 -22.70 -26.76 14.18
C LYS A 110 -22.77 -25.62 13.16
N GLU A 111 -22.60 -24.38 13.58
CA GLU A 111 -22.55 -23.23 12.67
C GLU A 111 -21.33 -23.29 11.74
N GLU A 112 -20.16 -23.70 12.25
CA GLU A 112 -18.99 -23.98 11.43
C GLU A 112 -19.28 -24.99 10.29
N ARG A 113 -20.04 -26.07 10.57
CA ARG A 113 -20.46 -27.04 9.55
C ARG A 113 -21.38 -26.40 8.50
N LYS A 114 -22.27 -25.49 8.91
CA LYS A 114 -23.11 -24.74 7.97
C LYS A 114 -22.27 -23.84 7.07
N ILE A 115 -21.26 -23.17 7.62
CA ILE A 115 -20.33 -22.33 6.84
C ILE A 115 -19.62 -23.19 5.80
N LEU A 116 -19.05 -24.34 6.17
CA LEU A 116 -18.40 -25.27 5.24
C LEU A 116 -19.35 -25.72 4.12
N ASN A 117 -20.58 -26.10 4.46
CA ASN A 117 -21.59 -26.50 3.47
C ASN A 117 -21.95 -25.34 2.51
N SER A 118 -22.09 -24.11 3.04
CA SER A 118 -22.37 -22.93 2.22
C SER A 118 -21.21 -22.57 1.27
N ALA A 119 -19.97 -22.81 1.70
CA ALA A 119 -18.78 -22.61 0.88
C ALA A 119 -18.69 -23.63 -0.25
N GLN A 120 -19.00 -24.89 0.03
CA GLN A 120 -19.07 -25.94 -1.00
C GLN A 120 -20.14 -25.64 -2.06
N LEU A 121 -21.31 -25.16 -1.65
CA LEU A 121 -22.38 -24.75 -2.56
C LEU A 121 -21.98 -23.52 -3.41
N SER A 122 -21.27 -22.56 -2.82
CA SER A 122 -20.79 -21.36 -3.54
C SER A 122 -19.75 -21.71 -4.60
N ASN A 123 -18.82 -22.62 -4.28
CA ASN A 123 -17.79 -23.09 -5.22
C ASN A 123 -18.38 -23.85 -6.43
N GLN A 124 -19.56 -24.43 -6.31
CA GLN A 124 -20.26 -25.08 -7.43
C GLN A 124 -20.98 -24.08 -8.35
N MET A 125 -21.31 -22.87 -7.85
CA MET A 125 -22.00 -21.82 -8.61
C MET A 125 -21.03 -20.76 -9.19
N GLU A 126 -19.85 -20.57 -8.62
CA GLU A 126 -18.86 -19.52 -8.99
C GLU A 126 -17.70 -20.02 -9.89
N VAL A 127 -17.93 -20.97 -10.80
CA VAL A 127 -16.94 -21.30 -11.85
C VAL A 127 -16.94 -20.16 -12.88
N GLY A 128 -16.25 -19.03 -12.63
CA GLY A 128 -15.97 -18.10 -13.73
C GLY A 128 -15.35 -16.72 -13.52
N SER A 129 -15.53 -15.97 -12.41
CA SER A 129 -15.13 -14.54 -12.43
C SER A 129 -14.28 -14.01 -11.28
N ILE A 130 -14.49 -14.42 -10.03
CA ILE A 130 -13.82 -13.78 -8.87
C ILE A 130 -12.44 -14.41 -8.60
N GLN A 131 -12.30 -15.73 -8.71
CA GLN A 131 -11.01 -16.43 -8.52
C GLN A 131 -9.94 -15.97 -9.53
N ASN A 132 -10.33 -15.68 -10.78
CA ASN A 132 -9.40 -15.25 -11.83
C ASN A 132 -8.73 -13.90 -11.54
N THR A 133 -9.38 -13.00 -10.81
CA THR A 133 -8.83 -11.66 -10.54
C THR A 133 -7.81 -11.68 -9.40
N VAL A 134 -8.09 -12.42 -8.31
CA VAL A 134 -7.17 -12.56 -7.17
C VAL A 134 -5.94 -13.40 -7.55
N ILE A 135 -6.14 -14.48 -8.31
CA ILE A 135 -5.03 -15.29 -8.85
C ILE A 135 -4.20 -14.45 -9.83
N GLY A 136 -4.84 -13.70 -10.73
CA GLY A 136 -4.15 -12.82 -11.67
C GLY A 136 -3.33 -11.71 -11.00
N MET A 137 -3.81 -11.12 -9.90
CA MET A 137 -3.03 -10.17 -9.10
C MET A 137 -1.83 -10.83 -8.43
N LEU A 138 -1.99 -12.02 -7.86
CA LEU A 138 -0.90 -12.75 -7.21
C LEU A 138 0.20 -13.14 -8.22
N ASP A 139 -0.19 -13.52 -9.43
CA ASP A 139 0.77 -13.90 -10.48
C ASP A 139 1.56 -12.68 -11.00
N LYS A 140 0.91 -11.53 -11.19
CA LYS A 140 1.61 -10.26 -11.51
C LYS A 140 2.65 -9.90 -10.46
N GLN A 141 2.31 -10.00 -9.18
CA GLN A 141 3.23 -9.69 -8.09
C GLN A 141 4.44 -10.62 -8.08
N LYS A 142 4.24 -11.94 -8.28
CA LYS A 142 5.32 -12.91 -8.38
C LYS A 142 6.24 -12.65 -9.58
N GLU A 143 5.66 -12.27 -10.72
CA GLU A 143 6.44 -11.92 -11.92
C GLU A 143 7.33 -10.70 -11.65
N LEU A 144 6.78 -9.65 -11.02
CA LEU A 144 7.55 -8.47 -10.69
C LEU A 144 8.64 -8.76 -9.65
N ASP A 145 8.36 -9.58 -8.63
CA ASP A 145 9.36 -10.08 -7.69
C ASP A 145 10.53 -10.77 -8.39
N ALA A 146 10.23 -11.61 -9.40
CA ALA A 146 11.26 -12.28 -10.18
C ALA A 146 12.09 -11.28 -11.02
N LYS A 147 11.44 -10.30 -11.67
CA LYS A 147 12.11 -9.23 -12.43
C LYS A 147 13.03 -8.38 -11.54
N VAL A 148 12.56 -7.95 -10.36
CA VAL A 148 13.35 -7.17 -9.40
C VAL A 148 14.56 -7.96 -8.90
N LYS A 149 14.38 -9.26 -8.60
CA LYS A 149 15.50 -10.14 -8.23
C LYS A 149 16.51 -10.31 -9.38
N ALA A 150 16.03 -10.43 -10.62
CA ALA A 150 16.89 -10.54 -11.80
C ALA A 150 17.76 -9.28 -11.99
N VAL A 151 17.19 -8.09 -11.78
CA VAL A 151 17.96 -6.81 -11.78
C VAL A 151 19.06 -6.86 -10.72
N LYS A 152 18.72 -7.20 -9.47
CA LYS A 152 19.70 -7.28 -8.38
C LYS A 152 20.85 -8.25 -8.69
N ASN A 153 20.53 -9.45 -9.17
CA ASN A 153 21.54 -10.46 -9.49
C ASN A 153 22.46 -9.98 -10.64
N SER A 154 21.89 -9.39 -11.68
CA SER A 154 22.65 -8.87 -12.82
C SER A 154 23.64 -7.75 -12.41
N VAL A 155 23.30 -6.94 -11.39
CA VAL A 155 24.20 -5.91 -10.86
C VAL A 155 25.38 -6.55 -10.13
N ILE A 156 25.13 -7.59 -9.34
CA ILE A 156 26.18 -8.35 -8.63
C ILE A 156 27.14 -9.00 -9.64
N ASP A 157 26.61 -9.58 -10.72
CA ASP A 157 27.42 -10.18 -11.78
C ASP A 157 28.31 -9.14 -12.46
N VAL A 158 27.77 -7.95 -12.78
CA VAL A 158 28.54 -6.83 -13.35
C VAL A 158 29.63 -6.35 -12.40
N GLU A 159 29.33 -6.23 -11.10
CA GLU A 159 30.33 -5.86 -10.09
C GLU A 159 31.48 -6.86 -10.07
N GLN A 160 31.17 -8.15 -10.11
CA GLN A 160 32.20 -9.20 -10.11
C GLN A 160 33.06 -9.14 -11.37
N ASP A 161 32.45 -8.90 -12.54
CA ASP A 161 33.19 -8.73 -13.80
C ASP A 161 34.10 -7.50 -13.78
N ILE A 162 33.68 -6.41 -13.14
CA ILE A 162 34.49 -5.19 -12.99
C ILE A 162 35.70 -5.44 -12.08
N LYS A 163 35.54 -6.19 -10.99
CA LYS A 163 36.66 -6.60 -10.13
C LYS A 163 37.68 -7.41 -10.93
N THR A 164 37.21 -8.41 -11.69
CA THR A 164 38.08 -9.19 -12.58
C THR A 164 38.77 -8.33 -13.64
N LEU A 165 38.06 -7.35 -14.21
CA LEU A 165 38.64 -6.42 -15.17
C LEU A 165 39.73 -5.53 -14.54
N GLU A 166 39.52 -5.05 -13.32
CA GLU A 166 40.52 -4.29 -12.56
C GLU A 166 41.77 -5.13 -12.31
N ASP A 167 41.62 -6.37 -11.80
CA ASP A 167 42.75 -7.28 -11.55
C ASP A 167 43.55 -7.56 -12.83
N MET A 168 42.86 -7.85 -13.94
CA MET A 168 43.50 -8.07 -15.24
C MET A 168 44.28 -6.84 -15.73
N GLN A 169 43.76 -5.64 -15.47
CA GLN A 169 44.38 -4.40 -15.89
C GLN A 169 45.61 -4.06 -15.04
N ASP A 170 45.53 -4.29 -13.74
CA ASP A 170 46.66 -4.08 -12.82
C ASP A 170 47.78 -5.11 -13.12
N GLU A 171 47.45 -6.37 -13.44
CA GLU A 171 48.44 -7.37 -13.89
C GLU A 171 49.10 -6.95 -15.22
N TYR A 172 48.31 -6.45 -16.17
CA TYR A 172 48.82 -5.93 -17.45
C TYR A 172 49.76 -4.75 -17.24
N ASP A 173 49.37 -3.75 -16.45
CA ASP A 173 50.20 -2.59 -16.11
C ASP A 173 51.52 -3.00 -15.45
N PHE A 174 51.47 -3.93 -14.50
CA PHE A 174 52.65 -4.48 -13.84
C PHE A 174 53.62 -5.14 -14.83
N LYS A 175 53.10 -5.95 -15.76
CA LYS A 175 53.93 -6.59 -16.79
C LYS A 175 54.50 -5.58 -17.79
N CYS A 176 53.73 -4.57 -18.20
CA CYS A 176 54.22 -3.50 -19.06
C CYS A 176 55.39 -2.73 -18.42
N LYS A 177 55.23 -2.33 -17.15
CA LYS A 177 56.28 -1.62 -16.39
C LYS A 177 57.52 -2.50 -16.19
N THR A 178 57.32 -3.80 -15.91
CA THR A 178 58.42 -4.76 -15.75
C THR A 178 59.24 -4.90 -17.04
N LEU A 179 58.57 -4.98 -18.19
CA LEU A 179 59.23 -5.06 -19.49
C LEU A 179 60.02 -3.77 -19.81
N GLN A 180 59.40 -2.60 -19.60
CA GLN A 180 60.02 -1.29 -19.84
C GLN A 180 61.25 -1.05 -18.95
N ASN A 181 61.18 -1.43 -17.66
CA ASN A 181 62.31 -1.29 -16.76
C ASN A 181 63.50 -2.19 -17.15
N ARG A 182 63.23 -3.39 -17.69
CA ARG A 182 64.26 -4.32 -18.17
C ARG A 182 64.89 -3.90 -19.51
N GLU A 183 64.22 -3.08 -20.31
CA GLU A 183 64.82 -2.48 -21.52
C GLU A 183 65.90 -1.42 -21.17
N HIS A 184 65.77 -0.77 -20.01
CA HIS A 184 66.72 0.23 -19.53
C HIS A 184 67.95 -0.35 -18.81
N GLU A 185 67.88 -1.59 -18.33
CA GLU A 185 69.01 -2.33 -17.73
C GLU A 185 69.63 -3.29 -18.75
N SER A 186 70.82 -2.96 -19.24
CA SER A 186 71.55 -3.63 -20.34
C SER A 186 71.45 -5.17 -20.43
N SER A 187 70.81 -5.62 -21.51
CA SER A 187 71.07 -6.81 -22.36
C SER A 187 71.54 -8.12 -21.71
N SER A 188 70.59 -9.01 -21.38
CA SER A 188 70.85 -10.46 -21.26
C SER A 188 69.66 -11.35 -21.65
N LEU A 189 68.63 -10.81 -22.32
CA LEU A 189 67.52 -11.61 -22.86
C LEU A 189 67.75 -11.91 -24.34
N SER A 190 67.46 -13.14 -24.75
CA SER A 190 67.47 -13.51 -26.17
C SER A 190 66.39 -12.70 -26.91
N GLN A 191 66.67 -12.28 -28.15
CA GLN A 191 65.66 -11.57 -28.98
C GLN A 191 64.34 -12.35 -29.12
N GLU A 192 64.37 -13.67 -28.95
CA GLU A 192 63.20 -14.55 -28.98
C GLU A 192 62.34 -14.41 -27.72
N GLU A 193 62.94 -14.34 -26.53
CA GLU A 193 62.21 -14.14 -25.27
C GLU A 193 61.51 -12.78 -25.23
N TYR A 194 62.19 -11.73 -25.69
CA TYR A 194 61.61 -10.40 -25.78
C TYR A 194 60.41 -10.35 -26.75
N LYS A 195 60.54 -10.96 -27.93
CA LYS A 195 59.41 -11.09 -28.89
C LYS A 195 58.24 -11.89 -28.28
N LYS A 196 58.53 -12.93 -27.51
CA LYS A 196 57.51 -13.76 -26.83
C LYS A 196 56.77 -12.97 -25.75
N GLU A 197 57.46 -12.16 -24.96
CA GLU A 197 56.85 -11.28 -23.96
C GLU A 197 56.01 -10.18 -24.61
N GLN A 198 56.49 -9.53 -25.69
CA GLN A 198 55.68 -8.57 -26.46
C GLN A 198 54.40 -9.22 -27.02
N MET A 199 54.49 -10.46 -27.52
CA MET A 199 53.31 -11.18 -28.01
C MET A 199 52.33 -11.51 -26.87
N ASN A 200 52.84 -11.79 -25.66
CA ASN A 200 52.00 -11.98 -24.48
C ASN A 200 51.27 -10.70 -24.08
N LEU A 201 51.96 -9.55 -24.06
CA LEU A 201 51.34 -8.25 -23.80
C LEU A 201 50.23 -7.92 -24.81
N LYS A 202 50.44 -8.20 -26.09
CA LYS A 202 49.38 -8.05 -27.11
C LYS A 202 48.16 -8.93 -26.82
N LYS A 203 48.37 -10.18 -26.38
CA LYS A 203 47.27 -11.07 -25.97
C LYS A 203 46.52 -10.54 -24.75
N MET A 204 47.25 -10.05 -23.75
CA MET A 204 46.65 -9.45 -22.55
C MET A 204 45.83 -8.19 -22.90
N PHE A 205 46.35 -7.32 -23.77
CA PHE A 205 45.62 -6.17 -24.28
C PHE A 205 44.31 -6.57 -24.98
N LEU A 206 44.35 -7.56 -25.88
CA LEU A 206 43.14 -8.05 -26.55
C LEU A 206 42.14 -8.65 -25.56
N SER A 207 42.62 -9.36 -24.54
CA SER A 207 41.78 -9.88 -23.46
C SER A 207 41.11 -8.76 -22.66
N LEU A 208 41.85 -7.69 -22.35
CA LEU A 208 41.30 -6.50 -21.69
C LEU A 208 40.25 -5.80 -22.54
N ASP A 209 40.51 -5.59 -23.83
CA ASP A 209 39.53 -4.99 -24.75
C ASP A 209 38.24 -5.81 -24.83
N LEU A 210 38.35 -7.13 -24.97
CA LEU A 210 37.20 -8.03 -24.95
C LEU A 210 36.44 -7.95 -23.62
N LYS A 211 37.15 -7.94 -22.49
CA LYS A 211 36.51 -7.86 -21.17
C LYS A 211 35.84 -6.50 -20.93
N ARG A 212 36.44 -5.40 -21.37
CA ARG A 212 35.80 -4.07 -21.34
C ARG A 212 34.52 -4.04 -22.17
N LYS A 213 34.54 -4.59 -23.39
CA LYS A 213 33.35 -4.70 -24.24
C LYS A 213 32.25 -5.56 -23.59
N GLU A 214 32.63 -6.67 -22.98
CA GLU A 214 31.71 -7.56 -22.25
C GLU A 214 31.02 -6.81 -21.11
N VAL A 215 31.79 -6.15 -20.24
CA VAL A 215 31.27 -5.39 -19.09
C VAL A 215 30.33 -4.28 -19.55
N VAL A 216 30.73 -3.48 -20.54
CA VAL A 216 29.89 -2.40 -21.09
C VAL A 216 28.58 -2.97 -21.64
N ASN A 217 28.63 -4.07 -22.39
CA ASN A 217 27.42 -4.71 -22.93
C ASN A 217 26.49 -5.24 -21.82
N LYS A 218 27.05 -5.84 -20.75
CA LYS A 218 26.27 -6.29 -19.60
C LYS A 218 25.61 -5.12 -18.86
N ILE A 219 26.31 -3.99 -18.69
CA ILE A 219 25.71 -2.78 -18.11
C ILE A 219 24.55 -2.26 -18.98
N VAL A 220 24.70 -2.25 -20.31
CA VAL A 220 23.61 -1.86 -21.23
C VAL A 220 22.39 -2.78 -21.07
N GLN A 221 22.59 -4.10 -21.04
CA GLN A 221 21.51 -5.08 -20.87
C GLN A 221 20.83 -4.96 -19.50
N LEU A 222 21.62 -4.73 -18.45
CA LEU A 222 21.14 -4.46 -17.11
C LEU A 222 20.23 -3.23 -17.10
N LEU A 223 20.69 -2.09 -17.64
CA LEU A 223 19.88 -0.87 -17.70
C LEU A 223 18.57 -1.05 -18.49
N ASN A 224 18.58 -1.84 -19.57
CA ASN A 224 17.35 -2.15 -20.32
C ASN A 224 16.36 -2.97 -19.47
N THR A 225 16.86 -3.95 -18.73
CA THR A 225 16.05 -4.80 -17.85
C THR A 225 15.51 -3.99 -16.67
N THR A 226 16.33 -3.12 -16.10
CA THR A 226 15.95 -2.19 -15.03
C THR A 226 14.86 -1.23 -15.52
N GLU A 227 15.01 -0.65 -16.71
CA GLU A 227 14.02 0.27 -17.30
C GLU A 227 12.65 -0.41 -17.51
N HIS A 228 12.64 -1.63 -18.05
CA HIS A 228 11.40 -2.40 -18.21
C HIS A 228 10.75 -2.73 -16.86
N THR A 229 11.55 -3.16 -15.87
CA THR A 229 11.06 -3.47 -14.51
C THR A 229 10.53 -2.22 -13.81
N GLN A 230 11.23 -1.09 -13.95
CA GLN A 230 10.84 0.21 -13.40
C GLN A 230 9.53 0.71 -14.02
N SER A 231 9.33 0.51 -15.33
CA SER A 231 8.08 0.89 -15.99
C SER A 231 6.88 0.14 -15.41
N ALA A 232 6.99 -1.19 -15.23
CA ALA A 232 5.92 -1.97 -14.60
C ALA A 232 5.65 -1.50 -13.16
N LEU A 233 6.72 -1.28 -12.38
CA LEU A 233 6.62 -0.81 -10.99
C LEU A 233 5.93 0.56 -10.85
N ILE A 234 6.26 1.53 -11.71
CA ILE A 234 5.75 2.91 -11.63
C ILE A 234 4.39 3.06 -12.30
N ASN A 235 4.19 2.46 -13.48
CA ASN A 235 3.01 2.70 -14.31
C ASN A 235 1.86 1.72 -14.05
N GLU A 236 2.14 0.57 -13.43
CA GLU A 236 1.13 -0.43 -13.10
C GLU A 236 0.95 -0.51 -11.58
N GLU A 237 1.91 -1.08 -10.84
CA GLU A 237 1.73 -1.38 -9.41
C GLU A 237 1.50 -0.13 -8.55
N LEU A 238 2.28 0.93 -8.76
CA LEU A 238 2.12 2.18 -8.02
C LEU A 238 0.78 2.87 -8.36
N VAL A 239 0.35 2.81 -9.62
CA VAL A 239 -0.94 3.39 -10.06
C VAL A 239 -2.11 2.61 -9.46
N GLU A 240 -2.06 1.28 -9.50
CA GLU A 240 -3.04 0.40 -8.88
C GLU A 240 -3.11 0.62 -7.35
N TRP A 241 -1.96 0.79 -6.69
CA TRP A 241 -1.94 1.13 -5.26
C TRP A 241 -2.55 2.50 -4.97
N LYS A 242 -2.26 3.54 -5.77
CA LYS A 242 -2.89 4.87 -5.63
C LYS A 242 -4.40 4.79 -5.81
N HIS A 243 -4.87 4.01 -6.78
CA HIS A 243 -6.30 3.79 -7.00
C HIS A 243 -6.95 3.04 -5.83
N ARG A 244 -6.31 2.00 -5.29
CA ARG A 244 -6.78 1.32 -4.08
C ARG A 244 -6.80 2.24 -2.86
N GLN A 245 -5.80 3.12 -2.71
CA GLN A 245 -5.79 4.13 -1.65
C GLN A 245 -6.99 5.09 -1.78
N GLN A 246 -7.28 5.56 -2.99
CA GLN A 246 -8.44 6.42 -3.29
C GLN A 246 -9.76 5.74 -2.90
N THR A 247 -9.93 4.47 -3.28
CA THR A 247 -11.11 3.66 -2.92
C THR A 247 -11.21 3.39 -1.43
N ALA A 248 -10.09 3.05 -0.77
CA ALA A 248 -10.06 2.86 0.68
C ALA A 248 -10.39 4.15 1.45
N CYS A 249 -9.98 5.32 0.94
CA CYS A 249 -10.31 6.61 1.55
C CYS A 249 -11.82 6.85 1.61
N ILE A 250 -12.61 6.30 0.68
CA ILE A 250 -14.08 6.43 0.67
C ILE A 250 -14.80 5.23 1.31
N GLY A 251 -14.10 4.40 2.06
CA GLY A 251 -14.67 3.27 2.82
C GLY A 251 -14.63 1.93 2.11
N GLY A 252 -13.99 1.84 0.93
CA GLY A 252 -13.77 0.57 0.24
C GLY A 252 -12.82 -0.38 0.98
N PRO A 253 -12.48 -1.53 0.37
CA PRO A 253 -11.66 -2.55 1.02
C PRO A 253 -10.32 -2.00 1.52
N PRO A 254 -9.77 -2.54 2.62
CA PRO A 254 -8.51 -2.08 3.19
C PRO A 254 -7.39 -2.04 2.13
N ASN A 255 -6.68 -0.92 2.06
CA ASN A 255 -5.56 -0.78 1.14
C ASN A 255 -4.40 -1.68 1.56
N ALA A 256 -3.72 -2.30 0.59
CA ALA A 256 -2.50 -3.04 0.85
C ALA A 256 -1.41 -2.12 1.44
N CYS A 257 -0.63 -2.64 2.37
CA CYS A 257 0.48 -1.89 2.94
C CYS A 257 1.54 -1.60 1.88
N LEU A 258 2.30 -0.53 2.08
CA LEU A 258 3.34 -0.08 1.15
C LEU A 258 4.61 -0.94 1.20
N ASP A 259 4.68 -1.98 2.03
CA ASP A 259 5.94 -2.69 2.31
C ASP A 259 6.47 -3.46 1.09
N GLN A 260 5.59 -4.08 0.30
CA GLN A 260 5.98 -4.77 -0.93
C GLN A 260 6.51 -3.79 -1.99
N LEU A 261 5.79 -2.68 -2.20
CA LEU A 261 6.24 -1.60 -3.08
C LEU A 261 7.57 -1.01 -2.58
N GLN A 262 7.67 -0.70 -1.28
CA GLN A 262 8.89 -0.18 -0.68
C GLN A 262 10.07 -1.11 -0.94
N ASN A 263 9.88 -2.42 -0.79
CA ASN A 263 10.92 -3.41 -1.08
C ASN A 263 11.37 -3.36 -2.56
N TRP A 264 10.44 -3.38 -3.51
CA TRP A 264 10.76 -3.31 -4.93
C TRP A 264 11.47 -2.00 -5.31
N PHE A 265 10.92 -0.86 -4.88
CA PHE A 265 11.52 0.46 -5.12
C PHE A 265 12.93 0.55 -4.52
N THR A 266 13.12 0.03 -3.30
CA THR A 266 14.43 0.06 -2.63
C THR A 266 15.45 -0.82 -3.35
N ILE A 267 15.11 -2.05 -3.73
CA ILE A 267 16.04 -2.94 -4.44
C ILE A 267 16.47 -2.35 -5.79
N VAL A 268 15.53 -1.80 -6.57
CA VAL A 268 15.85 -1.18 -7.86
C VAL A 268 16.69 0.09 -7.66
N ALA A 269 16.40 0.89 -6.62
CA ALA A 269 17.18 2.07 -6.30
C ALA A 269 18.62 1.74 -5.87
N GLU A 270 18.81 0.73 -5.01
CA GLU A 270 20.13 0.21 -4.63
C GLU A 270 20.90 -0.27 -5.85
N SER A 271 20.23 -1.01 -6.74
CA SER A 271 20.80 -1.51 -7.99
C SER A 271 21.32 -0.38 -8.87
N LEU A 272 20.53 0.69 -9.05
CA LEU A 272 20.93 1.87 -9.83
C LEU A 272 22.08 2.66 -9.18
N GLN A 273 22.09 2.77 -7.86
CA GLN A 273 23.20 3.39 -7.12
C GLN A 273 24.49 2.58 -7.25
N GLN A 274 24.40 1.25 -7.21
CA GLN A 274 25.53 0.38 -7.43
C GLN A 274 26.05 0.49 -8.87
N VAL A 275 25.17 0.55 -9.89
CA VAL A 275 25.59 0.83 -11.28
C VAL A 275 26.30 2.18 -11.37
N ARG A 276 25.82 3.23 -10.69
CA ARG A 276 26.51 4.54 -10.64
C ARG A 276 27.93 4.40 -10.05
N GLN A 277 28.13 3.57 -9.02
CA GLN A 277 29.47 3.28 -8.49
C GLN A 277 30.33 2.49 -9.49
N GLN A 278 29.75 1.50 -10.18
CA GLN A 278 30.44 0.73 -11.22
C GLN A 278 30.92 1.62 -12.37
N LEU A 279 30.10 2.58 -12.81
CA LEU A 279 30.50 3.52 -13.85
C LEU A 279 31.68 4.40 -13.41
N LYS A 280 31.69 4.89 -12.16
CA LYS A 280 32.86 5.60 -11.61
C LYS A 280 34.10 4.71 -11.61
N LYS A 281 33.94 3.43 -11.28
CA LYS A 281 35.07 2.50 -11.28
C LYS A 281 35.64 2.28 -12.68
N LEU A 282 34.79 2.21 -13.70
CA LEU A 282 35.24 2.15 -15.09
C LEU A 282 35.97 3.43 -15.52
N GLU A 283 35.58 4.61 -15.03
CA GLU A 283 36.33 5.85 -15.27
C GLU A 283 37.72 5.83 -14.64
N GLU A 284 37.86 5.27 -13.43
CA GLU A 284 39.19 5.08 -12.82
C GLU A 284 40.08 4.16 -13.66
N LEU A 285 39.52 3.08 -14.21
CA LEU A 285 40.24 2.17 -15.11
C LEU A 285 40.61 2.83 -16.45
N GLU A 286 39.73 3.66 -16.99
CA GLU A 286 39.99 4.49 -18.18
C GLU A 286 41.15 5.47 -17.92
N GLN A 287 41.17 6.15 -16.76
CA GLN A 287 42.25 7.06 -16.38
C GLN A 287 43.60 6.35 -16.27
N LYS A 288 43.62 5.13 -15.73
CA LYS A 288 44.84 4.29 -15.66
C LYS A 288 45.30 3.84 -17.06
N PHE A 289 44.38 3.51 -17.96
CA PHE A 289 44.70 2.99 -19.29
C PHE A 289 43.54 3.21 -20.29
N THR A 290 43.84 3.79 -21.46
CA THR A 290 42.88 3.99 -22.55
C THR A 290 43.55 3.83 -23.93
N TYR A 291 42.74 3.69 -24.98
CA TYR A 291 43.17 3.47 -26.37
C TYR A 291 42.07 3.85 -27.37
N ASP A 292 42.37 3.87 -28.66
CA ASP A 292 41.37 4.09 -29.71
C ASP A 292 41.08 2.78 -30.48
N PRO A 293 39.83 2.26 -30.52
CA PRO A 293 38.64 2.74 -29.84
C PRO A 293 38.31 2.01 -28.52
N ASP A 294 38.51 2.66 -27.37
CA ASP A 294 38.13 2.15 -26.04
C ASP A 294 36.59 2.18 -25.84
N PRO A 295 35.96 1.04 -25.53
CA PRO A 295 34.52 0.97 -25.28
C PRO A 295 34.08 1.76 -24.04
N ILE A 296 34.93 1.93 -23.02
CA ILE A 296 34.58 2.70 -21.82
C ILE A 296 34.37 4.17 -22.21
N THR A 297 35.37 4.77 -22.86
CA THR A 297 35.30 6.16 -23.34
C THR A 297 34.09 6.41 -24.24
N LYS A 298 33.81 5.47 -25.16
CA LYS A 298 32.68 5.59 -26.11
C LYS A 298 31.30 5.61 -25.43
N ASN A 299 31.11 4.81 -24.38
CA ASN A 299 29.79 4.59 -23.77
C ASN A 299 29.58 5.37 -22.47
N LYS A 300 30.66 5.94 -21.90
CA LYS A 300 30.70 6.66 -20.62
C LYS A 300 29.50 7.58 -20.39
N GLN A 301 29.33 8.59 -21.25
CA GLN A 301 28.29 9.62 -21.07
C GLN A 301 26.88 9.01 -21.17
N VAL A 302 26.65 8.16 -22.17
CA VAL A 302 25.35 7.54 -22.42
C VAL A 302 24.91 6.68 -21.23
N LEU A 303 25.82 5.89 -20.66
CA LEU A 303 25.51 5.05 -19.50
C LEU A 303 25.24 5.90 -18.26
N GLN A 304 26.04 6.93 -18.01
CA GLN A 304 25.85 7.83 -16.87
C GLN A 304 24.50 8.56 -16.92
N ASP A 305 24.16 9.12 -18.09
CA ASP A 305 22.90 9.84 -18.28
C ASP A 305 21.69 8.92 -18.13
N ARG A 306 21.75 7.70 -18.70
CA ARG A 306 20.69 6.70 -18.55
C ARG A 306 20.51 6.27 -17.10
N THR A 307 21.59 5.95 -16.38
CA THR A 307 21.52 5.57 -14.96
C THR A 307 20.94 6.71 -14.11
N TYR A 308 21.37 7.96 -14.34
CA TYR A 308 20.83 9.12 -13.63
C TYR A 308 19.35 9.32 -13.93
N SER A 309 18.93 9.25 -15.20
CA SER A 309 17.54 9.42 -15.61
C SER A 309 16.62 8.39 -14.95
N LEU A 310 17.02 7.10 -14.98
CA LEU A 310 16.26 6.04 -14.33
C LEU A 310 16.14 6.25 -12.82
N PHE A 311 17.27 6.55 -12.16
CA PHE A 311 17.27 6.80 -10.71
C PHE A 311 16.41 8.01 -10.34
N LYS A 312 16.51 9.11 -11.09
CA LYS A 312 15.71 10.32 -10.89
C LYS A 312 14.22 10.03 -10.98
N GLN A 313 13.77 9.35 -12.04
CA GLN A 313 12.36 9.01 -12.20
C GLN A 313 11.86 8.07 -11.09
N LEU A 314 12.67 7.08 -10.71
CA LEU A 314 12.33 6.13 -9.66
C LEU A 314 12.15 6.84 -8.30
N ILE A 315 13.12 7.67 -7.90
CA ILE A 315 13.06 8.36 -6.61
C ILE A 315 11.94 9.39 -6.55
N GLN A 316 11.68 10.11 -7.66
CA GLN A 316 10.54 11.03 -7.76
C GLN A 316 9.21 10.30 -7.63
N SER A 317 9.06 9.16 -8.30
CA SER A 317 7.84 8.34 -8.23
C SER A 317 7.64 7.69 -6.87
N SER A 318 8.73 7.46 -6.12
CA SER A 318 8.69 6.88 -4.78
C SER A 318 8.15 7.83 -3.71
N PHE A 319 8.06 9.14 -3.98
CA PHE A 319 7.59 10.13 -3.01
C PHE A 319 6.06 10.22 -3.05
N VAL A 320 5.39 9.63 -2.05
CA VAL A 320 3.93 9.46 -2.03
C VAL A 320 3.31 9.92 -0.71
N VAL A 321 2.02 10.25 -0.77
CA VAL A 321 1.19 10.48 0.41
C VAL A 321 0.73 9.12 0.92
N GLU A 322 1.27 8.65 2.05
CA GLU A 322 0.88 7.37 2.67
C GLU A 322 -0.48 7.47 3.37
N ARG A 323 -0.69 8.57 4.11
CA ARG A 323 -1.97 8.85 4.78
C ARG A 323 -2.48 10.21 4.33
N GLN A 324 -3.62 10.19 3.64
CA GLN A 324 -4.28 11.38 3.12
C GLN A 324 -4.71 12.34 4.25
N PRO A 325 -4.89 13.65 3.94
CA PRO A 325 -5.31 14.65 4.91
C PRO A 325 -6.57 14.25 5.68
N CYS A 326 -6.46 14.19 7.00
CA CYS A 326 -7.58 13.77 7.85
C CYS A 326 -7.56 14.49 9.21
N MET A 327 -8.74 14.88 9.68
CA MET A 327 -8.90 15.45 11.03
C MET A 327 -9.00 14.31 12.06
N PRO A 328 -8.15 14.25 13.10
CA PRO A 328 -8.26 13.23 14.15
C PRO A 328 -9.63 13.22 14.85
N THR A 329 -10.34 14.34 14.88
CA THR A 329 -11.69 14.44 15.46
C THR A 329 -12.78 13.82 14.56
N HIS A 330 -12.49 13.60 13.28
CA HIS A 330 -13.41 13.04 12.29
C HIS A 330 -12.70 12.00 11.39
N PRO A 331 -12.19 10.88 11.95
CA PRO A 331 -11.37 9.92 11.21
C PRO A 331 -12.12 9.21 10.07
N GLN A 332 -13.45 9.19 10.15
CA GLN A 332 -14.35 8.57 9.17
C GLN A 332 -14.59 9.42 7.91
N ARG A 333 -14.03 10.63 7.85
CA ARG A 333 -14.24 11.60 6.77
C ARG A 333 -12.91 12.21 6.34
N PRO A 334 -11.97 11.40 5.78
CA PRO A 334 -10.74 11.95 5.21
C PRO A 334 -11.06 12.94 4.09
N LEU A 335 -10.08 13.79 3.73
CA LEU A 335 -10.16 14.79 2.67
C LEU A 335 -11.17 15.93 2.88
N VAL A 336 -12.00 15.90 3.93
CA VAL A 336 -12.83 17.05 4.33
C VAL A 336 -12.15 17.74 5.52
N LEU A 337 -11.71 18.99 5.35
CA LEU A 337 -10.96 19.72 6.36
C LEU A 337 -11.76 20.93 6.85
N LYS A 338 -11.92 21.07 8.16
CA LYS A 338 -12.57 22.24 8.77
C LYS A 338 -11.55 23.31 9.12
N THR A 339 -11.81 24.56 8.73
CA THR A 339 -10.98 25.72 9.10
C THR A 339 -10.84 25.82 10.62
N GLY A 340 -9.61 26.09 11.10
CA GLY A 340 -9.29 26.20 12.52
C GLY A 340 -9.19 24.86 13.29
N VAL A 341 -9.48 23.72 12.66
CA VAL A 341 -9.29 22.38 13.26
C VAL A 341 -7.95 21.80 12.80
N GLN A 342 -7.27 21.09 13.71
CA GLN A 342 -6.02 20.41 13.37
C GLN A 342 -6.29 19.17 12.51
N PHE A 343 -5.43 18.95 11.52
CA PHE A 343 -5.44 17.76 10.68
C PHE A 343 -4.03 17.21 10.52
N THR A 344 -3.96 15.94 10.09
CA THR A 344 -2.71 15.22 9.89
C THR A 344 -2.56 14.74 8.46
N VAL A 345 -1.31 14.64 8.02
CA VAL A 345 -0.90 14.01 6.75
C VAL A 345 0.38 13.24 7.00
N LYS A 346 0.54 12.07 6.37
CA LYS A 346 1.78 11.31 6.39
C LYS A 346 2.30 11.09 4.99
N LEU A 347 3.55 11.47 4.75
CA LEU A 347 4.29 11.16 3.53
C LEU A 347 5.26 10.02 3.76
N ARG A 348 5.56 9.28 2.70
CA ARG A 348 6.55 8.20 2.70
C ARG A 348 7.36 8.25 1.41
N LEU A 349 8.66 7.98 1.54
CA LEU A 349 9.52 7.67 0.40
C LEU A 349 9.61 6.14 0.29
N LEU A 350 9.17 5.57 -0.82
CA LEU A 350 9.23 4.11 -1.05
C LEU A 350 10.66 3.61 -1.28
N VAL A 351 11.59 4.50 -1.60
CA VAL A 351 13.02 4.19 -1.59
C VAL A 351 13.56 4.39 -0.17
N LYS A 352 13.97 3.29 0.47
CA LYS A 352 14.50 3.28 1.84
C LYS A 352 16.01 3.05 1.83
N LEU A 353 16.78 4.13 1.69
CA LEU A 353 18.24 4.10 1.81
C LEU A 353 18.68 4.79 3.10
N GLN A 354 19.62 4.21 3.84
CA GLN A 354 20.11 4.78 5.11
C GLN A 354 20.76 6.16 4.91
N GLU A 355 21.42 6.35 3.77
CA GLU A 355 22.02 7.63 3.35
C GLU A 355 21.00 8.77 3.14
N LEU A 356 19.70 8.47 3.11
CA LEU A 356 18.64 9.49 2.99
C LEU A 356 18.05 9.91 4.33
N ASN A 357 18.37 9.20 5.42
CA ASN A 357 17.81 9.47 6.74
C ASN A 357 18.18 10.88 7.20
N TYR A 358 17.19 11.67 7.62
CA TYR A 358 17.32 13.08 8.01
C TYR A 358 17.78 14.07 6.93
N ASN A 359 18.00 13.63 5.69
CA ASN A 359 18.51 14.48 4.60
C ASN A 359 17.41 15.13 3.75
N LEU A 360 16.15 14.70 3.94
CA LEU A 360 15.00 15.20 3.18
C LEU A 360 14.11 16.06 4.07
N LYS A 361 14.19 17.38 3.90
CA LYS A 361 13.31 18.34 4.57
C LYS A 361 12.10 18.67 3.69
N VAL A 362 10.97 18.07 4.03
CA VAL A 362 9.70 18.28 3.36
C VAL A 362 9.07 19.60 3.78
N LYS A 363 8.53 20.34 2.82
CA LYS A 363 7.70 21.54 3.00
C LYS A 363 6.28 21.28 2.48
N VAL A 364 5.27 21.73 3.21
CA VAL A 364 3.86 21.68 2.80
C VAL A 364 3.42 23.04 2.25
N LEU A 365 2.69 23.00 1.14
CA LEU A 365 2.13 24.16 0.46
C LEU A 365 0.64 23.90 0.16
N PHE A 366 -0.16 24.96 0.17
CA PHE A 366 -1.60 24.88 -0.12
C PHE A 366 -1.91 25.50 -1.47
N ASP A 367 -2.56 24.71 -2.33
CA ASP A 367 -2.93 25.07 -3.70
C ASP A 367 -1.75 25.62 -4.54
N LYS A 368 -0.55 25.05 -4.39
CA LYS A 368 0.59 25.43 -5.24
C LYS A 368 0.24 25.11 -6.71
N ASP A 369 0.53 26.04 -7.62
CA ASP A 369 0.30 25.92 -9.07
C ASP A 369 -1.15 25.59 -9.48
N VAL A 370 -2.12 25.95 -8.64
CA VAL A 370 -3.55 25.79 -8.94
C VAL A 370 -4.04 26.92 -9.85
N SER A 371 -4.46 26.56 -11.07
CA SER A 371 -4.94 27.50 -12.08
C SER A 371 -6.26 28.18 -11.68
N GLU A 372 -7.10 27.45 -10.95
CA GLU A 372 -8.42 27.82 -10.45
C GLU A 372 -8.37 29.04 -9.53
N LYS A 373 -7.22 29.30 -8.87
CA LYS A 373 -6.97 30.53 -8.08
C LYS A 373 -7.18 31.81 -8.87
N ASN A 374 -7.02 31.75 -10.19
CA ASN A 374 -7.12 32.88 -11.09
C ASN A 374 -8.27 32.73 -12.09
N SER A 375 -8.60 31.50 -12.52
CA SER A 375 -9.63 31.24 -13.53
C SER A 375 -11.06 31.13 -12.96
N VAL A 376 -11.22 30.64 -11.71
CA VAL A 376 -12.54 30.48 -11.09
C VAL A 376 -12.85 31.71 -10.23
N LYS A 377 -13.85 32.48 -10.65
CA LYS A 377 -14.31 33.65 -9.89
C LYS A 377 -14.78 33.21 -8.49
N GLY A 378 -14.26 33.86 -7.46
CA GLY A 378 -14.65 33.58 -6.07
C GLY A 378 -13.97 32.38 -5.42
N PHE A 379 -12.96 31.77 -6.05
CA PHE A 379 -12.15 30.69 -5.46
C PHE A 379 -11.48 31.17 -4.16
N ARG A 380 -11.80 30.51 -3.05
CA ARG A 380 -11.31 30.83 -1.72
C ARG A 380 -9.83 30.46 -1.61
N LYS A 381 -9.12 31.22 -0.77
CA LYS A 381 -7.70 31.01 -0.52
C LYS A 381 -7.50 30.71 0.95
N PHE A 382 -6.67 29.72 1.25
CA PHE A 382 -6.37 29.31 2.62
C PHE A 382 -4.87 29.31 2.85
N ASN A 383 -4.50 29.63 4.09
CA ASN A 383 -3.13 29.55 4.55
C ASN A 383 -2.99 28.40 5.53
N ILE A 384 -1.86 27.69 5.43
CA ILE A 384 -1.45 26.67 6.40
C ILE A 384 -0.88 27.36 7.62
N LEU A 385 -1.40 27.02 8.78
CA LEU A 385 -0.84 27.35 10.09
C LEU A 385 -0.24 26.09 10.73
N GLY A 386 0.73 26.32 11.62
CA GLY A 386 1.46 25.25 12.31
C GLY A 386 2.78 24.89 11.64
N THR A 387 3.22 23.64 11.82
CA THR A 387 4.53 23.19 11.35
C THR A 387 4.51 22.86 9.86
N ASN A 388 4.87 23.83 9.01
CA ASN A 388 4.86 23.70 7.56
C ASN A 388 6.07 22.95 6.96
N THR A 389 7.07 22.58 7.78
CA THR A 389 8.21 21.75 7.35
C THR A 389 8.47 20.60 8.30
N LYS A 390 8.78 19.42 7.77
CA LYS A 390 9.12 18.23 8.55
C LYS A 390 10.23 17.46 7.84
N VAL A 391 11.20 16.97 8.62
CA VAL A 391 12.29 16.14 8.09
C VAL A 391 11.81 14.68 8.05
N MET A 392 12.10 13.96 6.97
CA MET A 392 11.83 12.53 6.91
C MET A 392 12.81 11.77 7.79
N ASN A 393 12.29 10.83 8.57
CA ASN A 393 13.07 9.99 9.48
C ASN A 393 12.65 8.53 9.36
N MET A 394 13.56 7.64 9.75
CA MET A 394 13.26 6.21 9.87
C MET A 394 12.33 5.96 11.06
N GLU A 395 11.16 5.40 10.80
CA GLU A 395 10.22 4.92 11.84
C GLU A 395 10.52 3.44 12.19
N GLU A 396 10.42 3.09 13.47
CA GLU A 396 10.53 1.72 13.98
C GLU A 396 9.23 0.94 13.73
N SER A 397 9.03 0.46 12.50
CA SER A 397 8.03 -0.56 12.17
C SER A 397 8.74 -1.88 11.83
N THR A 398 7.99 -2.99 11.67
CA THR A 398 8.55 -4.33 11.38
C THR A 398 9.57 -4.32 10.23
N ASN A 399 9.35 -3.48 9.22
CA ASN A 399 10.24 -3.30 8.07
C ASN A 399 10.94 -1.92 8.05
N GLY A 400 10.64 -1.04 9.00
CA GLY A 400 10.98 0.38 9.01
C GLY A 400 10.48 1.16 7.78
N SER A 401 10.33 2.48 7.90
CA SER A 401 9.97 3.33 6.76
C SER A 401 10.59 4.72 6.84
N LEU A 402 10.95 5.30 5.70
CA LEU A 402 11.40 6.68 5.62
C LEU A 402 10.17 7.57 5.37
N ALA A 403 9.70 8.24 6.41
CA ALA A 403 8.43 8.96 6.39
C ALA A 403 8.52 10.32 7.10
N ALA A 404 7.58 11.21 6.76
CA ALA A 404 7.37 12.46 7.47
C ALA A 404 5.89 12.63 7.79
N GLU A 405 5.56 12.64 9.08
CA GLU A 405 4.20 12.88 9.56
C GLU A 405 4.03 14.32 10.05
N PHE A 406 3.08 15.02 9.45
CA PHE A 406 2.62 16.35 9.85
C PHE A 406 1.37 16.18 10.73
N ARG A 407 1.46 16.48 12.03
CA ARG A 407 0.34 16.32 12.97
C ARG A 407 -0.39 17.62 13.33
N HIS A 408 0.28 18.76 13.17
CA HIS A 408 -0.18 20.05 13.68
C HIS A 408 -0.43 21.05 12.55
N LEU A 409 -1.11 20.61 11.49
CA LEU A 409 -1.52 21.50 10.40
C LEU A 409 -2.93 22.03 10.67
N GLN A 410 -3.15 23.30 10.34
CA GLN A 410 -4.47 23.94 10.39
C GLN A 410 -4.66 24.83 9.16
N LEU A 411 -5.90 24.98 8.71
CA LEU A 411 -6.24 25.93 7.64
C LEU A 411 -6.92 27.18 8.21
N LYS A 412 -6.50 28.34 7.73
CA LYS A 412 -7.15 29.63 7.98
C LYS A 412 -7.49 30.29 6.66
N GLU A 413 -8.75 30.68 6.51
CA GLU A 413 -9.23 31.41 5.34
C GLU A 413 -8.56 32.78 5.23
N GLN A 414 -8.08 33.10 4.03
CA GLN A 414 -7.54 34.40 3.67
C GLN A 414 -8.66 35.27 3.09
N LYS A 415 -9.20 36.16 3.92
CA LYS A 415 -10.24 37.10 3.51
C LYS A 415 -9.59 38.35 2.89
N ASN A 416 -9.88 38.63 1.62
CA ASN A 416 -9.55 39.90 0.99
C ASN A 416 -10.66 40.92 1.28
N ALA A 417 -10.30 42.15 1.62
CA ALA A 417 -11.27 43.22 1.90
C ALA A 417 -12.17 43.46 0.67
N GLY A 418 -13.47 43.25 0.82
CA GLY A 418 -14.48 43.52 -0.23
C GLY A 418 -15.00 42.30 -1.00
N SER A 419 -14.41 41.11 -0.85
CA SER A 419 -14.90 39.91 -1.56
C SER A 419 -16.06 39.25 -0.81
N ARG A 420 -17.26 39.20 -1.40
CA ARG A 420 -18.36 38.35 -0.90
C ARG A 420 -18.05 36.89 -1.23
N THR A 421 -18.20 35.99 -0.25
CA THR A 421 -17.83 34.56 -0.35
C THR A 421 -18.72 33.72 -1.29
N ASN A 422 -19.73 34.31 -1.94
CA ASN A 422 -20.77 33.60 -2.69
C ASN A 422 -20.87 34.01 -4.18
N GLU A 423 -19.80 34.55 -4.79
CA GLU A 423 -19.83 34.96 -6.21
C GLU A 423 -19.36 33.88 -7.20
N GLY A 424 -19.01 32.68 -6.71
CA GLY A 424 -18.53 31.58 -7.54
C GLY A 424 -19.65 30.67 -8.07
N PRO A 425 -19.40 29.95 -9.19
CA PRO A 425 -20.37 29.02 -9.78
C PRO A 425 -20.54 27.71 -8.98
N LEU A 426 -19.63 27.43 -8.04
CA LEU A 426 -19.60 26.22 -7.22
C LEU A 426 -20.08 26.50 -5.80
N PHE A 427 -20.74 25.51 -5.18
CA PHE A 427 -21.00 25.56 -3.74
C PHE A 427 -19.70 25.43 -2.95
N LEU A 428 -19.67 25.97 -1.73
CA LEU A 428 -18.50 25.91 -0.83
C LEU A 428 -17.99 24.48 -0.57
N THR A 429 -18.88 23.49 -0.67
CA THR A 429 -18.57 22.07 -0.46
C THR A 429 -18.16 21.33 -1.74
N GLU A 430 -18.18 22.00 -2.88
CA GLU A 430 -17.80 21.48 -4.21
C GLU A 430 -16.48 22.07 -4.71
N GLU A 431 -16.01 23.14 -4.07
CA GLU A 431 -14.69 23.69 -4.32
C GLU A 431 -13.60 22.76 -3.77
N LEU A 432 -12.74 22.27 -4.66
CA LEU A 432 -11.65 21.38 -4.35
C LEU A 432 -10.32 22.14 -4.26
N HIS A 433 -9.52 21.77 -3.28
CA HIS A 433 -8.18 22.28 -3.03
C HIS A 433 -7.17 21.13 -3.00
N SER A 434 -5.88 21.42 -2.98
CA SER A 434 -4.83 20.39 -2.84
C SER A 434 -3.70 20.83 -1.91
N LEU A 435 -3.09 19.83 -1.26
CA LEU A 435 -1.84 20.01 -0.54
C LEU A 435 -0.69 19.51 -1.42
N SER A 436 0.29 20.38 -1.65
CA SER A 436 1.54 20.02 -2.33
C SER A 436 2.66 19.86 -1.32
N PHE A 437 3.51 18.87 -1.55
CA PHE A 437 4.63 18.53 -0.71
C PHE A 437 5.90 18.57 -1.54
N GLU A 438 6.88 19.33 -1.09
CA GLU A 438 8.15 19.50 -1.78
C GLU A 438 9.31 19.09 -0.88
N THR A 439 10.31 18.45 -1.44
CA THR A 439 11.62 18.28 -0.80
C THR A 439 12.68 18.21 -1.89
N GLN A 440 13.93 18.40 -1.51
CA GLN A 440 15.06 18.26 -2.40
C GLN A 440 16.04 17.25 -1.83
N LEU A 441 16.51 16.32 -2.67
CA LEU A 441 17.64 15.46 -2.36
C LEU A 441 18.92 16.14 -2.82
N CYS A 442 19.83 16.40 -1.88
CA CYS A 442 21.15 16.96 -2.14
C CYS A 442 22.23 15.94 -1.77
N GLN A 443 22.89 15.35 -2.76
CA GLN A 443 24.06 14.49 -2.61
C GLN A 443 25.22 15.05 -3.47
N PRO A 444 26.48 14.63 -3.26
CA PRO A 444 27.62 15.12 -4.04
C PRO A 444 27.42 14.89 -5.55
N GLY A 445 27.30 16.00 -6.31
CA GLY A 445 27.06 15.97 -7.76
C GLY A 445 25.65 15.48 -8.15
N LEU A 446 24.67 15.54 -7.25
CA LEU A 446 23.30 15.10 -7.50
C LEU A 446 22.30 16.00 -6.74
N VAL A 447 21.45 16.70 -7.49
CA VAL A 447 20.32 17.45 -6.94
C VAL A 447 19.05 16.99 -7.62
N ILE A 448 18.07 16.52 -6.85
CA ILE A 448 16.79 16.03 -7.35
C ILE A 448 15.66 16.65 -6.53
N ASP A 449 14.78 17.39 -7.20
CA ASP A 449 13.54 17.88 -6.60
C ASP A 449 12.49 16.77 -6.60
N LEU A 450 11.86 16.56 -5.45
CA LEU A 450 10.76 15.63 -5.25
C LEU A 450 9.50 16.43 -4.91
N GLU A 451 8.42 16.18 -5.65
CA GLU A 451 7.12 16.80 -5.42
C GLU A 451 6.00 15.77 -5.53
N THR A 452 5.03 15.87 -4.62
CA THR A 452 3.81 15.05 -4.65
C THR A 452 2.63 15.83 -4.09
N THR A 453 1.41 15.43 -4.42
CA THR A 453 0.18 16.11 -3.98
C THR A 453 -0.77 15.14 -3.28
N SER A 454 -1.56 15.64 -2.33
CA SER A 454 -2.70 14.87 -1.80
C SER A 454 -3.76 14.65 -2.86
N LEU A 455 -4.72 13.77 -2.58
CA LEU A 455 -6.00 13.81 -3.27
C LEU A 455 -6.70 15.15 -3.00
N PRO A 456 -7.65 15.56 -3.85
CA PRO A 456 -8.36 16.81 -3.66
C PRO A 456 -9.15 16.80 -2.37
N ILE A 457 -9.15 17.96 -1.70
CA ILE A 457 -9.75 18.17 -0.39
C ILE A 457 -10.85 19.22 -0.47
N VAL A 458 -11.87 19.09 0.40
CA VAL A 458 -12.93 20.08 0.57
C VAL A 458 -12.69 20.83 1.87
N VAL A 459 -12.73 22.17 1.82
CA VAL A 459 -12.56 23.02 3.01
C VAL A 459 -13.89 23.60 3.49
N ILE A 460 -14.27 23.24 4.72
CA ILE A 460 -15.52 23.65 5.37
C ILE A 460 -15.27 24.62 6.53
N SER A 461 -16.29 25.43 6.86
CA SER A 461 -16.24 26.36 7.99
C SER A 461 -16.99 25.81 9.22
N ASN A 462 -18.05 25.02 9.00
CA ASN A 462 -18.90 24.48 10.06
C ASN A 462 -19.08 22.96 9.90
N VAL A 463 -19.24 22.25 11.03
CA VAL A 463 -19.45 20.78 11.06
C VAL A 463 -20.74 20.37 10.34
N SER A 464 -21.76 21.23 10.31
CA SER A 464 -22.99 21.00 9.53
C SER A 464 -22.74 20.79 8.02
N GLN A 465 -21.60 21.23 7.50
CA GLN A 465 -21.22 21.05 6.09
C GLN A 465 -20.48 19.73 5.85
N LEU A 466 -20.12 18.99 6.90
CA LEU A 466 -19.36 17.75 6.80
C LEU A 466 -20.07 16.68 5.95
N PRO A 467 -21.40 16.45 6.08
CA PRO A 467 -22.13 15.53 5.20
C PRO A 467 -22.02 15.91 3.72
N SER A 468 -22.21 17.19 3.39
CA SER A 468 -22.17 17.68 2.01
C SER A 468 -20.76 17.70 1.44
N GLY A 469 -19.75 18.08 2.22
CA GLY A 469 -18.35 17.99 1.81
C GLY A 469 -17.93 16.54 1.56
N TRP A 470 -18.41 15.61 2.40
CA TRP A 470 -18.16 14.18 2.19
C TRP A 470 -18.81 13.66 0.91
N ALA A 471 -20.01 14.12 0.56
CA ALA A 471 -20.66 13.77 -0.70
C ALA A 471 -19.77 14.08 -1.91
N SER A 472 -19.12 15.25 -1.89
CA SER A 472 -18.19 15.67 -2.95
C SER A 472 -16.95 14.77 -3.00
N ILE A 473 -16.40 14.42 -1.84
CA ILE A 473 -15.27 13.48 -1.75
C ILE A 473 -15.66 12.09 -2.28
N LEU A 474 -16.85 11.59 -1.94
CA LEU A 474 -17.37 10.33 -2.49
C LEU A 474 -17.46 10.39 -4.02
N TRP A 475 -18.09 11.43 -4.57
CA TRP A 475 -18.30 11.54 -6.00
C TRP A 475 -16.99 11.69 -6.78
N PHE A 476 -16.08 12.54 -6.29
CA PHE A 476 -14.77 12.73 -6.89
C PHE A 476 -13.97 11.43 -6.90
N ASN A 477 -13.81 10.78 -5.75
CA ASN A 477 -12.95 9.61 -5.65
C ASN A 477 -13.58 8.36 -6.30
N MET A 478 -14.90 8.30 -6.42
CA MET A 478 -15.58 7.22 -7.15
C MET A 478 -15.38 7.31 -8.67
N LEU A 479 -15.32 8.53 -9.24
CA LEU A 479 -15.43 8.74 -10.70
C LEU A 479 -14.19 9.35 -11.36
N SER A 480 -13.34 10.08 -10.62
CA SER A 480 -12.18 10.73 -11.19
C SER A 480 -11.02 9.74 -11.41
N ASN A 481 -10.46 9.77 -12.61
CA ASN A 481 -9.21 9.10 -12.95
C ASN A 481 -8.00 10.05 -12.82
N ASP A 482 -8.24 11.35 -12.69
CA ASP A 482 -7.19 12.35 -12.50
C ASP A 482 -7.25 12.91 -11.07
N PRO A 483 -6.24 12.61 -10.22
CA PRO A 483 -6.20 13.07 -8.84
C PRO A 483 -5.91 14.58 -8.70
N LYS A 484 -5.64 15.30 -9.79
CA LYS A 484 -5.32 16.75 -9.76
C LYS A 484 -6.45 17.64 -10.30
N ASN A 485 -7.56 17.07 -10.76
CA ASN A 485 -8.67 17.84 -11.32
C ASN A 485 -9.48 18.57 -10.24
N LEU A 486 -9.09 19.80 -9.90
CA LEU A 486 -9.80 20.62 -8.91
C LEU A 486 -11.09 21.27 -9.45
N SER A 487 -11.24 21.33 -10.78
CA SER A 487 -12.41 21.86 -11.47
C SER A 487 -13.48 20.80 -11.78
N PHE A 488 -13.37 19.61 -11.18
CA PHE A 488 -14.24 18.45 -11.41
C PHE A 488 -15.75 18.76 -11.31
N PHE A 489 -16.16 19.59 -10.35
CA PHE A 489 -17.58 19.92 -10.12
C PHE A 489 -18.15 20.99 -11.07
N LEU A 490 -17.34 21.55 -11.98
CA LEU A 490 -17.88 22.39 -13.05
C LEU A 490 -18.73 21.55 -14.03
N ASN A 491 -18.30 20.32 -14.30
CA ASN A 491 -18.99 19.37 -15.17
C ASN A 491 -18.92 17.95 -14.56
N PRO A 492 -19.64 17.69 -13.46
CA PRO A 492 -19.53 16.43 -12.74
C PRO A 492 -20.07 15.28 -13.60
N PRO A 493 -19.30 14.18 -13.76
CA PRO A 493 -19.75 13.02 -14.53
C PRO A 493 -20.91 12.30 -13.84
N TYR A 494 -21.66 11.53 -14.64
CA TYR A 494 -22.69 10.62 -14.15
C TYR A 494 -22.05 9.40 -13.49
N ALA A 495 -22.65 8.93 -12.39
CA ALA A 495 -22.27 7.67 -11.77
C ALA A 495 -23.11 6.52 -12.32
N LYS A 496 -22.48 5.39 -12.63
CA LYS A 496 -23.22 4.13 -12.85
C LYS A 496 -23.75 3.60 -11.52
N TRP A 497 -24.97 3.08 -11.53
CA TRP A 497 -25.59 2.49 -10.33
C TRP A 497 -24.74 1.39 -9.72
N SER A 498 -24.22 0.47 -10.54
CA SER A 498 -23.30 -0.59 -10.09
C SER A 498 -22.14 -0.09 -9.23
N LYS A 499 -21.56 1.08 -9.57
CA LYS A 499 -20.46 1.68 -8.82
C LYS A 499 -20.95 2.44 -7.59
N LEU A 500 -22.04 3.20 -7.72
CA LEU A 500 -22.62 3.96 -6.61
C LEU A 500 -23.21 3.06 -5.52
N SER A 501 -23.84 1.95 -5.87
CA SER A 501 -24.40 0.98 -4.93
C SER A 501 -23.33 0.37 -4.05
N GLU A 502 -22.16 0.07 -4.62
CA GLU A 502 -21.01 -0.45 -3.90
C GLU A 502 -20.49 0.59 -2.89
N VAL A 503 -20.28 1.83 -3.35
CA VAL A 503 -19.85 2.95 -2.50
C VAL A 503 -20.85 3.22 -1.38
N LEU A 504 -22.15 3.13 -1.63
CA LEU A 504 -23.19 3.25 -0.60
C LEU A 504 -23.06 2.14 0.44
N SER A 505 -22.88 0.89 0.01
CA SER A 505 -22.68 -0.24 0.93
C SER A 505 -21.44 -0.03 1.82
N TRP A 506 -20.35 0.49 1.25
CA TRP A 506 -19.14 0.87 2.00
C TRP A 506 -19.38 1.92 3.08
N GLN A 507 -20.32 2.86 2.88
CA GLN A 507 -20.66 3.85 3.91
C GLN A 507 -21.29 3.21 5.14
N PHE A 508 -22.04 2.11 4.97
CA PHE A 508 -22.64 1.35 6.06
C PHE A 508 -21.61 0.42 6.72
N SER A 509 -20.82 -0.30 5.93
CA SER A 509 -19.82 -1.25 6.47
C SER A 509 -18.59 -0.59 7.10
N SER A 510 -18.34 0.70 6.85
CA SER A 510 -17.29 1.46 7.53
C SER A 510 -17.74 2.04 8.89
N VAL A 511 -19.05 2.19 9.09
CA VAL A 511 -19.64 2.72 10.33
C VAL A 511 -20.19 1.59 11.22
N THR A 512 -20.56 0.46 10.63
CA THR A 512 -21.19 -0.69 11.28
C THR A 512 -20.46 -1.99 10.90
N LYS A 513 -20.88 -3.14 11.44
CA LYS A 513 -20.27 -4.44 11.11
C LYS A 513 -20.80 -5.06 9.80
N ARG A 514 -21.77 -4.42 9.12
CA ARG A 514 -22.34 -4.93 7.86
C ARG A 514 -22.65 -3.81 6.87
N GLY A 515 -22.57 -4.14 5.58
CA GLY A 515 -22.99 -3.26 4.50
C GLY A 515 -24.49 -3.38 4.18
N LEU A 516 -24.86 -2.88 3.00
CA LEU A 516 -26.19 -3.05 2.42
C LEU A 516 -26.28 -4.34 1.62
N ASN A 517 -27.41 -5.05 1.74
CA ASN A 517 -27.70 -6.26 0.96
C ASN A 517 -28.40 -5.93 -0.38
N ALA A 518 -28.63 -6.96 -1.21
CA ALA A 518 -29.23 -6.79 -2.54
C ALA A 518 -30.62 -6.13 -2.51
N ASP A 519 -31.48 -6.51 -1.56
CA ASP A 519 -32.84 -5.95 -1.45
C ASP A 519 -32.81 -4.47 -1.03
N GLN A 520 -31.97 -4.14 -0.05
CA GLN A 520 -31.76 -2.76 0.40
C GLN A 520 -31.20 -1.89 -0.74
N LEU A 521 -30.23 -2.41 -1.49
CA LEU A 521 -29.67 -1.72 -2.65
C LEU A 521 -30.72 -1.55 -3.75
N SER A 522 -31.50 -2.58 -4.06
CA SER A 522 -32.57 -2.50 -5.06
C SER A 522 -33.55 -1.36 -4.74
N MET A 523 -34.00 -1.26 -3.49
CA MET A 523 -34.89 -0.17 -3.04
C MET A 523 -34.24 1.22 -3.22
N LEU A 524 -32.97 1.36 -2.87
CA LEU A 524 -32.23 2.62 -3.07
C LEU A 524 -32.04 2.96 -4.55
N GLY A 525 -31.81 1.96 -5.39
CA GLY A 525 -31.70 2.08 -6.84
C GLY A 525 -33.01 2.57 -7.46
N GLU A 526 -34.14 1.96 -7.10
CA GLU A 526 -35.47 2.43 -7.50
C GLU A 526 -35.75 3.86 -7.03
N LYS A 527 -35.33 4.23 -5.82
CA LYS A 527 -35.49 5.59 -5.31
C LYS A 527 -34.69 6.63 -6.11
N LEU A 528 -33.52 6.25 -6.63
CA LEU A 528 -32.64 7.12 -7.42
C LEU A 528 -32.89 7.08 -8.93
N LEU A 529 -33.41 5.99 -9.49
CA LEU A 529 -33.60 5.83 -10.94
C LEU A 529 -35.07 5.76 -11.35
N GLY A 530 -35.97 5.52 -10.39
CA GLY A 530 -37.40 5.26 -10.62
C GLY A 530 -37.70 3.78 -10.88
N PRO A 531 -38.99 3.39 -10.84
CA PRO A 531 -39.43 1.99 -10.92
C PRO A 531 -39.15 1.33 -12.28
N THR A 532 -38.96 2.09 -13.37
CA THR A 532 -38.68 1.56 -14.71
C THR A 532 -37.20 1.27 -14.95
N SER A 533 -36.31 1.76 -14.09
CA SER A 533 -34.85 1.70 -14.31
C SER A 533 -34.05 1.27 -13.07
N GLY A 534 -34.70 1.08 -11.91
CA GLY A 534 -34.07 0.67 -10.65
C GLY A 534 -33.39 -0.70 -10.67
N GLY A 535 -33.80 -1.59 -11.59
CA GLY A 535 -33.16 -2.89 -11.83
C GLY A 535 -31.99 -2.87 -12.84
N SER A 536 -31.67 -1.72 -13.46
CA SER A 536 -30.59 -1.64 -14.44
C SER A 536 -29.25 -1.33 -13.77
N HIS A 537 -28.31 -2.29 -13.81
CA HIS A 537 -26.95 -2.12 -13.31
C HIS A 537 -26.16 -0.96 -14.00
N ASP A 538 -26.61 -0.53 -15.18
CA ASP A 538 -26.01 0.55 -15.98
C ASP A 538 -26.77 1.89 -15.87
N GLY A 539 -27.77 1.99 -14.98
CA GLY A 539 -28.46 3.26 -14.74
C GLY A 539 -27.49 4.39 -14.38
N LEU A 540 -27.62 5.54 -15.04
CA LEU A 540 -26.75 6.70 -14.83
C LEU A 540 -27.41 7.70 -13.87
N ILE A 541 -26.74 7.99 -12.75
CA ILE A 541 -27.19 8.94 -11.74
C ILE A 541 -26.40 10.25 -11.89
N PRO A 542 -27.06 11.40 -12.14
CA PRO A 542 -26.40 12.69 -12.12
C PRO A 542 -26.04 13.11 -10.69
N TRP A 543 -24.94 13.88 -10.55
CA TRP A 543 -24.53 14.48 -9.28
C TRP A 543 -25.65 15.29 -8.62
N THR A 544 -26.42 16.02 -9.42
CA THR A 544 -27.54 16.83 -8.94
C THR A 544 -28.57 15.98 -8.20
N ARG A 545 -28.96 14.83 -8.75
CA ARG A 545 -29.92 13.91 -8.12
C ARG A 545 -29.40 13.26 -6.85
N PHE A 546 -28.08 13.10 -6.73
CA PHE A 546 -27.46 12.52 -5.53
C PHE A 546 -27.40 13.52 -4.36
N CYS A 547 -27.00 14.77 -4.61
CA CYS A 547 -26.66 15.71 -3.52
C CYS A 547 -27.32 17.10 -3.59
N LYS A 548 -27.99 17.49 -4.69
CA LYS A 548 -28.61 18.82 -4.86
C LYS A 548 -30.13 18.81 -4.90
N GLU A 549 -30.70 17.95 -5.74
CA GLU A 549 -32.14 17.86 -5.95
C GLU A 549 -32.79 17.21 -4.74
N ASN A 550 -33.94 17.78 -4.34
CA ASN A 550 -34.75 17.19 -3.31
C ASN A 550 -35.35 15.88 -3.79
N LEU A 551 -35.39 14.88 -2.90
CA LEU A 551 -36.15 13.67 -3.15
C LEU A 551 -37.62 14.00 -3.37
N ASN A 552 -38.30 13.21 -4.23
CA ASN A 552 -39.73 13.35 -4.49
C ASN A 552 -40.51 13.51 -3.18
N ASP A 553 -41.27 14.59 -3.06
CA ASP A 553 -42.08 14.96 -1.88
C ASP A 553 -41.32 15.19 -0.56
N LYS A 554 -40.02 15.53 -0.62
CA LYS A 554 -39.17 15.87 0.55
C LYS A 554 -38.44 17.20 0.36
N ASN A 555 -37.94 17.75 1.47
CA ASN A 555 -37.19 19.02 1.49
C ASN A 555 -35.68 18.82 1.66
N PHE A 556 -35.17 17.64 1.33
CA PHE A 556 -33.75 17.29 1.45
C PHE A 556 -33.31 16.35 0.31
N PRO A 557 -32.03 16.38 -0.07
CA PRO A 557 -31.46 15.53 -1.12
C PRO A 557 -31.19 14.09 -0.63
N PHE A 558 -30.97 13.18 -1.58
CA PHE A 558 -30.75 11.76 -1.30
C PHE A 558 -29.59 11.50 -0.35
N TRP A 559 -28.42 12.10 -0.58
CA TRP A 559 -27.26 11.84 0.26
C TRP A 559 -27.45 12.29 1.72
N LEU A 560 -28.03 13.47 1.94
CA LEU A 560 -28.30 13.96 3.31
C LEU A 560 -29.30 13.06 4.05
N TRP A 561 -30.23 12.44 3.34
CA TRP A 561 -31.13 11.44 3.91
C TRP A 561 -30.40 10.17 4.35
N ILE A 562 -29.52 9.63 3.50
CA ILE A 562 -28.70 8.46 3.84
C ILE A 562 -27.77 8.75 5.02
N GLU A 563 -27.15 9.94 5.04
CA GLU A 563 -26.26 10.34 6.12
C GLU A 563 -26.99 10.42 7.46
N GLY A 564 -28.20 11.02 7.48
CA GLY A 564 -29.04 11.04 8.67
C GLY A 564 -29.45 9.65 9.17
N ILE A 565 -29.64 8.68 8.26
CA ILE A 565 -29.88 7.27 8.63
C ILE A 565 -28.64 6.66 9.28
N LEU A 566 -27.45 6.86 8.69
CA LEU A 566 -26.20 6.36 9.24
C LEU A 566 -25.92 6.95 10.63
N GLU A 567 -26.22 8.23 10.83
CA GLU A 567 -26.08 8.89 12.13
C GLU A 567 -27.04 8.29 13.18
N LEU A 568 -28.29 8.04 12.80
CA LEU A 568 -29.28 7.37 13.66
C LEU A 568 -28.82 5.95 14.03
N ILE A 569 -28.38 5.15 13.06
CA ILE A 569 -27.89 3.79 13.30
C ILE A 569 -26.72 3.82 14.26
N LYS A 570 -25.71 4.65 13.97
CA LYS A 570 -24.50 4.75 14.77
C LYS A 570 -24.78 5.12 16.23
N LYS A 571 -25.70 6.05 16.47
CA LYS A 571 -25.98 6.56 17.82
C LYS A 571 -26.97 5.72 18.61
N HIS A 572 -27.89 5.02 17.93
CA HIS A 572 -29.07 4.45 18.60
C HIS A 572 -29.40 3.00 18.24
N LEU A 573 -28.98 2.50 17.07
CA LEU A 573 -29.44 1.19 16.55
C LEU A 573 -28.30 0.25 16.16
N LEU A 574 -27.07 0.50 16.64
CA LEU A 574 -25.89 -0.20 16.15
C LEU A 574 -25.97 -1.72 16.35
N CYS A 575 -26.36 -2.21 17.52
CA CYS A 575 -26.50 -3.65 17.78
C CYS A 575 -27.61 -4.26 16.91
N LEU A 576 -28.80 -3.65 16.91
CA LEU A 576 -29.94 -4.08 16.10
C LEU A 576 -29.59 -4.18 14.62
N TRP A 577 -28.88 -3.18 14.08
CA TRP A 577 -28.46 -3.20 12.68
C TRP A 577 -27.44 -4.31 12.40
N ASN A 578 -26.46 -4.50 13.28
CA ASN A 578 -25.43 -5.52 13.07
C ASN A 578 -26.00 -6.93 13.07
N ASP A 579 -27.03 -7.19 13.89
CA ASP A 579 -27.66 -8.50 14.05
C ASP A 579 -28.56 -8.90 12.86
N GLY A 580 -28.80 -7.98 11.91
CA GLY A 580 -29.53 -8.21 10.66
C GLY A 580 -31.00 -7.84 10.73
#